data_AF-A0A1V6EEI4-F1
#
_entry.id   AF-A0A1V6EEI4-F1
#
_cell.length_a   1.000
_cell.length_b   1.000
_cell.length_c   1.000
_cell.angle_alpha   90.00
_cell.angle_beta   90.00
_cell.angle_gamma   90.00
#
_symmetry.space_group_name_H-M   'P 1'
#
loop_
_entity.id
_entity.type
_entity.pdbx_description
1 polymer ?
#
loop_
_entity_poly.entity_id
_entity_poly.type
_entity_poly.pdbx_seq_one_letter_code
_entity_poly.pdbx_strand_id
1 'polypeptide(L)'
;MYEILEDITEGRGRKEQLELLEELALVVKDTTMCGLGQTAANPVLSTLRYFREEYLEHIKNGQCPAGVCKALISYSINEHCTGCGVCASNCPTEAIAGERKERHSIDASKCIKCGNCRSACKFNAVEVV
;
A
#
# COMPACT_ATOMS: atom_id res chain seq x y z
N MET A 1 -3.19 -10.43 -16.41
CA MET A 1 -2.35 -9.32 -15.88
C MET A 1 -3.00 -8.63 -14.69
N TYR A 2 -4.24 -8.13 -14.80
CA TYR A 2 -4.94 -7.46 -13.67
C TYR A 2 -4.96 -8.31 -12.38
N GLU A 3 -5.39 -9.57 -12.46
CA GLU A 3 -5.47 -10.48 -11.31
C GLU A 3 -4.12 -10.68 -10.61
N ILE A 4 -3.02 -10.72 -11.37
CA ILE A 4 -1.67 -10.83 -10.79
C ILE A 4 -1.32 -9.56 -10.00
N LEU A 5 -1.61 -8.38 -10.57
CA LEU A 5 -1.37 -7.12 -9.88
C LEU A 5 -2.24 -7.02 -8.62
N GLU A 6 -3.51 -7.43 -8.70
CA GLU A 6 -4.43 -7.46 -7.57
C GLU A 6 -3.90 -8.37 -6.44
N ASP A 7 -3.52 -9.61 -6.76
CA ASP A 7 -2.90 -10.53 -5.80
C ASP A 7 -1.67 -9.91 -5.11
N ILE A 8 -0.79 -9.26 -5.86
CA ILE A 8 0.41 -8.61 -5.29
C ILE A 8 0.01 -7.47 -4.35
N THR A 9 -0.94 -6.63 -4.74
CA THR A 9 -1.40 -5.49 -3.91
C THR A 9 -2.22 -5.91 -2.69
N GLU A 10 -2.79 -7.11 -2.69
CA GLU A 10 -3.57 -7.68 -1.58
C GLU A 10 -2.77 -8.66 -0.71
N GLY A 11 -1.47 -8.83 -0.97
CA GLY A 11 -0.59 -9.68 -0.16
C GLY A 11 -0.68 -11.18 -0.42
N ARG A 12 -1.26 -11.57 -1.56
CA ARG A 12 -1.32 -12.95 -2.06
C ARG A 12 -0.34 -13.22 -3.21
N GLY A 13 0.49 -12.23 -3.53
CA GLY A 13 1.48 -12.30 -4.59
C GLY A 13 2.52 -13.40 -4.36
N ARG A 14 2.97 -14.00 -5.46
CA ARG A 14 4.00 -15.05 -5.51
C ARG A 14 5.10 -14.63 -6.46
N LYS A 15 6.33 -15.06 -6.20
CA LYS A 15 7.51 -14.65 -6.97
C LYS A 15 7.40 -15.06 -8.44
N GLU A 16 6.85 -16.23 -8.70
CA GLU A 16 6.65 -16.79 -10.05
C GLU A 16 5.68 -15.96 -10.88
N GLN A 17 4.77 -15.22 -10.23
CA GLN A 17 3.83 -14.34 -10.94
C GLN A 17 4.54 -13.16 -11.61
N LEU A 18 5.75 -12.76 -11.17
CA LEU A 18 6.48 -11.66 -11.81
C LEU A 18 6.98 -12.03 -13.21
N GLU A 19 7.51 -13.25 -13.37
CA GLU A 19 7.96 -13.77 -14.66
C GLU A 19 6.77 -13.95 -15.61
N LEU A 20 5.68 -14.55 -15.11
CA LEU A 20 4.44 -14.68 -15.86
C LEU A 20 3.85 -13.32 -16.26
N LEU A 21 3.87 -12.33 -15.38
CA LEU A 21 3.36 -10.98 -15.66
C LEU A 21 4.17 -10.29 -16.77
N GLU A 22 5.50 -10.42 -16.73
CA GLU A 22 6.40 -9.88 -17.74
C GLU A 22 6.18 -10.54 -19.11
N GLU A 23 6.09 -11.87 -19.15
CA GLU A 23 5.81 -12.64 -20.37
C GLU A 23 4.46 -12.23 -20.97
N LEU A 24 3.39 -12.20 -20.16
CA LEU A 24 2.06 -11.79 -20.61
C LEU A 24 2.06 -10.37 -21.19
N ALA A 25 2.77 -9.45 -20.54
CA ALA A 25 2.86 -8.06 -21.00
C ALA A 25 3.60 -7.95 -22.35
N LEU A 26 4.67 -8.71 -22.55
CA LEU A 26 5.38 -8.78 -23.84
C LEU A 26 4.51 -9.38 -24.93
N VAL A 27 3.82 -10.50 -24.65
CA VAL A 27 2.91 -11.14 -25.61
C VAL A 27 1.80 -10.17 -26.03
N VAL A 28 1.16 -9.48 -25.08
CA VAL A 28 0.13 -8.49 -25.40
C VAL A 28 0.69 -7.38 -26.27
N LYS A 29 1.87 -6.85 -25.93
CA LYS A 29 2.53 -5.79 -26.67
C LYS A 29 2.81 -6.16 -28.13
N ASP A 30 3.26 -7.39 -28.37
CA ASP A 30 3.75 -7.80 -29.70
C ASP A 30 2.65 -8.41 -30.58
N THR A 31 1.58 -8.95 -29.99
CA THR A 31 0.55 -9.71 -30.73
C THR A 31 -0.75 -8.94 -30.96
N THR A 32 -1.03 -7.89 -30.20
CA THR A 32 -2.26 -7.10 -30.41
C THR A 32 -2.19 -6.26 -31.67
N MET A 33 -3.30 -6.21 -32.41
CA MET A 33 -3.38 -5.53 -33.71
C MET A 33 -3.72 -4.03 -33.61
N CYS A 34 -4.24 -3.58 -32.46
CA CYS A 34 -4.54 -2.17 -32.22
C CYS A 34 -3.45 -1.54 -31.35
N GLY A 35 -3.06 -0.30 -31.66
CA GLY A 35 -2.02 0.42 -30.90
C GLY A 35 -2.38 0.65 -29.43
N LEU A 36 -3.68 0.72 -29.08
CA LEU A 36 -4.13 0.78 -27.69
C LEU A 36 -3.79 -0.51 -26.93
N GLY A 37 -4.02 -1.68 -27.55
CA GLY A 37 -3.67 -2.96 -26.96
C GLY A 37 -2.17 -3.11 -26.75
N GLN A 38 -1.39 -2.70 -27.76
CA GLN A 38 0.08 -2.78 -27.69
C GLN A 38 0.63 -1.90 -26.57
N THR A 39 0.09 -0.69 -26.41
CA THR A 39 0.55 0.28 -25.41
C THR A 39 0.01 0.01 -24.01
N ALA A 40 -1.08 -0.75 -23.86
CA ALA A 40 -1.65 -1.10 -22.56
C ALA A 40 -0.69 -1.90 -21.66
N ALA A 41 0.27 -2.61 -22.25
CA ALA A 41 1.31 -3.34 -21.51
C ALA A 41 2.46 -2.45 -21.01
N ASN A 42 2.61 -1.23 -21.54
CA ASN A 42 3.74 -0.36 -21.21
C ASN A 42 3.84 0.01 -19.73
N PRO A 43 2.74 0.33 -19.01
CA PRO A 43 2.81 0.58 -17.57
C PRO A 43 3.34 -0.62 -16.79
N VAL A 44 2.93 -1.84 -17.15
CA VAL A 44 3.38 -3.07 -16.48
C VAL A 44 4.88 -3.31 -16.75
N LEU A 45 5.31 -3.19 -18.00
CA LEU A 45 6.71 -3.39 -18.38
C LEU A 45 7.64 -2.34 -17.75
N SER A 46 7.21 -1.07 -17.71
CA SER A 46 8.00 -0.01 -17.11
C SER A 46 8.09 -0.17 -15.60
N THR A 47 7.01 -0.54 -14.92
CA THR A 47 7.05 -0.73 -13.47
C THR A 47 7.87 -1.95 -13.07
N LEU A 48 7.77 -3.06 -13.81
CA LEU A 48 8.63 -4.23 -13.61
C LEU A 48 10.11 -3.92 -13.85
N ARG A 49 10.43 -3.00 -14.77
CA ARG A 49 11.80 -2.59 -15.06
C ARG A 49 12.39 -1.68 -13.99
N TYR A 50 11.64 -0.65 -13.57
CA TYR A 50 12.18 0.42 -12.72
C TYR A 50 11.89 0.22 -11.23
N PHE A 51 10.84 -0.51 -10.89
CA PHE A 51 10.36 -0.68 -9.52
C PHE A 51 10.25 -2.15 -9.11
N ARG A 52 11.07 -3.04 -9.71
CA ARG A 52 11.04 -4.49 -9.42
C ARG A 52 11.17 -4.81 -7.93
N GLU A 53 12.02 -4.06 -7.23
CA GLU A 53 12.21 -4.24 -5.79
C GLU A 53 10.95 -3.94 -4.99
N GLU A 54 10.12 -2.99 -5.41
CA GLU A 54 8.83 -2.74 -4.75
C GLU A 54 7.89 -3.95 -4.88
N TYR A 55 7.81 -4.57 -6.06
CA TYR A 55 7.05 -5.81 -6.25
C TYR A 55 7.56 -6.93 -5.33
N LEU A 56 8.89 -7.07 -5.20
CA LEU A 56 9.48 -8.07 -4.33
C LEU A 56 9.19 -7.80 -2.85
N GLU A 57 9.15 -6.54 -2.43
CA GLU A 57 8.81 -6.15 -1.06
C GLU A 57 7.36 -6.52 -0.72
N HIS A 58 6.43 -6.31 -1.66
CA HIS A 58 5.03 -6.73 -1.52
C HIS A 58 4.92 -8.25 -1.34
N ILE A 59 5.71 -9.02 -2.10
CA ILE A 59 5.65 -10.49 -2.10
C ILE A 59 6.34 -11.10 -0.88
N LYS A 60 7.51 -10.58 -0.49
CA LYS A 60 8.34 -11.17 0.57
C LYS A 60 7.91 -10.73 1.96
N ASN A 61 7.69 -9.42 2.11
CA ASN A 61 7.50 -8.80 3.42
C ASN A 61 6.06 -8.32 3.63
N GLY A 62 5.21 -8.37 2.59
CA GLY A 62 3.83 -7.90 2.69
C GLY A 62 3.75 -6.39 2.98
N GLN A 63 4.75 -5.64 2.52
CA GLN A 63 4.86 -4.20 2.74
C GLN A 63 4.81 -3.44 1.42
N CYS A 64 4.16 -2.29 1.44
CA CYS A 64 4.08 -1.39 0.28
C CYS A 64 4.98 -0.16 0.51
N PRO A 65 6.17 -0.08 -0.12
CA PRO A 65 7.08 1.06 0.04
C PRO A 65 6.46 2.41 -0.31
N ALA A 66 5.58 2.43 -1.31
CA ALA A 66 4.86 3.62 -1.72
C ALA A 66 3.72 4.03 -0.76
N GLY A 67 3.33 3.16 0.18
CA GLY A 67 2.28 3.42 1.17
C GLY A 67 0.87 3.49 0.58
N VAL A 68 0.62 2.91 -0.61
CA VAL A 68 -0.66 3.02 -1.34
C VAL A 68 -1.56 1.80 -1.20
N CYS A 69 -0.99 0.60 -1.07
CA CYS A 69 -1.75 -0.65 -1.00
C CYS A 69 -2.32 -0.83 0.42
N LYS A 70 -3.62 -0.55 0.61
CA LYS A 70 -4.29 -0.63 1.93
C LYS A 70 -4.05 -1.97 2.65
N ALA A 71 -4.02 -3.08 1.94
CA ALA A 71 -3.79 -4.39 2.54
C ALA A 71 -2.40 -4.51 3.20
N LEU A 72 -1.41 -3.80 2.66
CA LEU A 72 0.03 -3.97 2.96
C LEU A 72 0.64 -2.80 3.73
N ILE A 73 -0.20 -1.93 4.27
CA ILE A 73 0.25 -0.83 5.12
C ILE A 73 -0.34 -0.97 6.52
N SER A 74 0.28 -0.28 7.45
CA SER A 74 -0.14 -0.05 8.81
C SER A 74 0.08 1.42 9.14
N TYR A 75 -0.48 1.86 10.27
CA TYR A 75 -0.28 3.22 10.75
C TYR A 75 0.41 3.15 12.10
N SER A 76 1.46 3.94 12.29
CA SER A 76 2.11 4.15 13.58
C SER A 76 2.09 5.63 13.95
N ILE A 77 2.31 5.90 15.24
CA ILE A 77 2.35 7.26 15.79
C ILE A 77 3.73 7.50 16.37
N ASN A 78 4.44 8.50 15.85
CA ASN A 78 5.78 8.85 16.27
C ASN A 78 5.80 9.90 17.40
N GLU A 79 6.99 10.38 17.76
CA GLU A 79 7.25 11.36 18.82
C GLU A 79 6.64 12.74 18.61
N HIS A 80 6.22 13.10 17.40
CA HIS A 80 5.58 14.39 17.14
C HIS A 80 4.14 14.46 17.69
N CYS A 81 3.62 13.36 18.22
CA CYS A 81 2.29 13.32 18.84
C CYS A 81 2.26 14.13 20.14
N THR A 82 1.44 15.18 20.17
CA THR A 82 1.23 16.04 21.35
C THR A 82 0.13 15.55 22.29
N GLY A 83 -0.50 14.41 22.00
CA GLY A 83 -1.59 13.86 22.81
C GLY A 83 -2.89 14.66 22.74
N CYS A 84 -3.19 15.30 21.60
CA CYS A 84 -4.37 16.15 21.40
C CYS A 84 -5.71 15.39 21.28
N GLY A 85 -5.69 14.08 21.01
CA GLY A 85 -6.89 13.23 20.93
C GLY A 85 -7.70 13.31 19.63
N VAL A 86 -7.39 14.22 18.71
CA VAL A 86 -8.17 14.40 17.45
C VAL A 86 -8.18 13.14 16.58
N CYS A 87 -7.08 12.40 16.53
CA CYS A 87 -7.00 11.15 15.80
C CYS A 87 -7.96 10.09 16.37
N ALA A 88 -8.07 9.98 17.70
CA ALA A 88 -8.95 9.03 18.37
C ALA A 88 -10.43 9.38 18.12
N SER A 89 -10.81 10.66 18.23
CA SER A 89 -12.19 11.11 17.93
C SER A 89 -12.63 10.82 16.49
N ASN A 90 -11.70 10.85 15.52
CA ASN A 90 -12.00 10.60 14.11
C ASN A 90 -11.85 9.12 13.70
N CYS A 91 -11.50 8.24 14.64
CA CYS A 91 -11.33 6.82 14.36
C CYS A 91 -12.71 6.12 14.38
N PRO A 92 -13.20 5.59 13.25
CA PRO A 92 -14.54 4.98 13.20
C PRO A 92 -14.63 3.65 13.97
N THR A 93 -13.49 3.01 14.24
CA THR A 93 -13.41 1.72 14.95
C THR A 93 -12.79 1.82 16.33
N GLU A 94 -12.59 3.04 16.83
CA GLU A 94 -11.99 3.31 18.15
C GLU A 94 -10.65 2.57 18.35
N ALA A 95 -9.88 2.41 17.27
CA ALA A 95 -8.62 1.67 17.26
C ALA A 95 -7.45 2.45 17.87
N ILE A 96 -7.66 3.66 18.37
CA ILE A 96 -6.57 4.53 18.86
C ILE A 96 -6.72 4.70 20.37
N ALA A 97 -5.70 4.26 21.10
CA ALA A 97 -5.61 4.39 22.55
C ALA A 97 -4.61 5.50 22.92
N GLY A 98 -4.82 6.17 24.04
CA GLY A 98 -3.89 7.19 24.56
C GLY A 98 -4.59 8.21 25.44
N GLU A 99 -3.91 8.66 26.48
CA GLU A 99 -4.42 9.72 27.36
C GLU A 99 -4.03 11.12 26.87
N ARG A 100 -4.64 12.15 27.46
CA ARG A 100 -4.31 13.54 27.15
C ARG A 100 -2.86 13.82 27.49
N LYS A 101 -2.16 14.48 26.58
CA LYS A 101 -0.71 14.80 26.65
C LYS A 101 0.21 13.58 26.59
N GLU A 102 -0.31 12.38 26.34
CA GLU A 102 0.48 11.18 26.12
C GLU A 102 0.47 10.78 24.64
N ARG A 103 1.52 10.05 24.23
CA ARG A 103 1.61 9.51 22.87
C ARG A 103 0.52 8.46 22.67
N HIS A 104 -0.27 8.64 21.62
CA HIS A 104 -1.31 7.68 21.27
C HIS A 104 -0.70 6.47 20.56
N SER A 105 -1.34 5.31 20.67
CA SER A 105 -0.99 4.08 19.98
C SER A 105 -2.18 3.58 19.14
N ILE A 106 -1.89 2.90 18.03
CA ILE A 106 -2.91 2.34 17.14
C ILE A 106 -2.94 0.83 17.33
N ASP A 107 -4.11 0.31 17.67
CA ASP A 107 -4.40 -1.12 17.70
C ASP A 107 -4.64 -1.64 16.27
N ALA A 108 -3.65 -2.36 15.75
CA ALA A 108 -3.71 -2.93 14.40
C ALA A 108 -4.87 -3.92 14.20
N SER A 109 -5.36 -4.56 15.28
CA SER A 109 -6.46 -5.52 15.18
C SER A 109 -7.82 -4.86 14.91
N LYS A 110 -8.00 -3.62 15.37
CA LYS A 110 -9.22 -2.82 15.17
C LYS A 110 -9.11 -1.83 14.01
N CYS A 111 -7.89 -1.54 13.56
CA CYS A 111 -7.64 -0.55 12.53
C CYS A 111 -8.07 -1.05 11.15
N ILE A 112 -9.09 -0.40 10.56
CA ILE A 112 -9.54 -0.66 9.18
C ILE A 112 -8.73 0.10 8.11
N LYS A 113 -7.61 0.69 8.51
CA LYS A 113 -6.66 1.39 7.62
C LYS A 113 -7.31 2.47 6.73
N CYS A 114 -8.27 3.23 7.29
CA CYS A 114 -9.02 4.25 6.56
C CYS A 114 -8.25 5.55 6.28
N GLY A 115 -7.19 5.84 7.05
CA GLY A 115 -6.36 7.03 6.91
C GLY A 115 -6.87 8.30 7.58
N ASN A 116 -8.05 8.28 8.22
CA ASN A 116 -8.62 9.46 8.90
C ASN A 116 -7.69 10.06 9.95
N CYS A 117 -6.99 9.21 10.71
CA CYS A 117 -6.04 9.65 11.73
C CYS A 117 -4.87 10.45 11.12
N ARG A 118 -4.38 10.03 9.95
CA ARG A 118 -3.31 10.72 9.23
C ARG A 118 -3.77 12.07 8.70
N SER A 119 -4.94 12.12 8.05
CA SER A 119 -5.49 13.38 7.53
C SER A 119 -5.86 14.38 8.62
N ALA A 120 -6.28 13.91 9.79
CA ALA A 120 -6.65 14.77 10.91
C ALA A 120 -5.46 15.31 11.70
N CYS A 121 -4.29 14.66 11.61
CA CYS A 121 -3.12 15.04 12.40
C CYS A 121 -2.43 16.29 11.82
N LYS A 122 -2.55 17.42 12.52
CA LYS A 122 -1.87 18.67 12.14
C LYS A 122 -0.36 18.67 12.44
N PHE A 123 0.12 17.68 13.18
CA PHE A 123 1.51 17.57 13.63
C PHE A 123 2.33 16.58 12.79
N ASN A 124 1.73 15.98 11.74
CA ASN A 124 2.34 14.91 10.95
C ASN A 124 2.89 13.75 11.79
N ALA A 125 2.24 13.46 12.93
CA ALA A 125 2.67 12.44 13.87
C ALA A 125 2.23 11.02 13.49
N VAL A 126 1.36 10.88 12.49
CA VAL A 126 0.85 9.59 12.02
C VAL A 126 1.55 9.23 10.72
N GLU A 127 2.34 8.17 10.74
CA GLU A 127 3.11 7.68 9.61
C GLU A 127 2.52 6.37 9.05
N VAL A 128 2.86 6.07 7.80
CA VAL A 128 2.45 4.83 7.12
C VAL A 128 3.65 3.91 7.15
N VAL A 129 3.45 2.68 7.63
CA VAL A 129 4.50 1.65 7.78
C VAL A 129 4.07 0.37 7.11
#